data_AF-A0AA37CEL0-F1
#
_entry.id   AF-A0AA37CEL0-F1
#
_cell.length_a   1.000
_cell.length_b   1.000
_cell.length_c   1.000
_cell.angle_alpha   90.00
_cell.angle_beta   90.00
_cell.angle_gamma   90.00
#
_symmetry.space_group_name_H-M   'P 1'
#
loop_
_entity.id
_entity.type
_entity.pdbx_description
1 polymer ?
#
loop_
_entity_poly.entity_id
_entity_poly.type
_entity_poly.pdbx_seq_one_letter_code
_entity_poly.pdbx_strand_id
1 'polypeptide(L)'
;MSILKPLSAAMLAATLAACAAPMSVSKPEPLNNEDWYQVRSETQVILFDDLQVFKDYLASGQAPSMRTLEEKDANGLEVVLALRAEDQGKPLDKIAAYRFFKVAQVPAHPFYGEVRQDGSIYVFKRYGDMQDMIKLGEPIFRYTDIGSGPNGQTVTYGLQKEEGRPDATIAQFKKNHML
;
A
#
# COMPACT_ATOMS: atom_id res chain seq x y z
N MET A 1 -39.26 -78.26 22.63
CA MET A 1 -40.34 -77.26 22.43
C MET A 1 -40.05 -76.10 23.39
N SER A 2 -39.60 -74.93 22.90
CA SER A 2 -40.47 -73.81 22.44
C SER A 2 -40.89 -72.98 23.69
N ILE A 3 -40.73 -71.65 23.88
CA ILE A 3 -40.78 -70.45 23.01
C ILE A 3 -40.23 -69.20 23.80
N LEU A 4 -39.47 -68.32 23.12
CA LEU A 4 -39.20 -66.85 23.23
C LEU A 4 -38.95 -66.05 24.57
N LYS A 5 -37.79 -65.34 24.58
CA LYS A 5 -37.45 -63.88 24.76
C LYS A 5 -38.60 -62.83 24.94
N PRO A 6 -38.33 -61.52 25.23
CA PRO A 6 -37.16 -60.79 25.81
C PRO A 6 -37.55 -59.70 26.88
N LEU A 7 -36.60 -59.08 27.58
CA LEU A 7 -36.80 -57.70 28.09
C LEU A 7 -35.51 -56.88 27.99
N SER A 8 -35.65 -55.69 27.42
CA SER A 8 -34.62 -54.78 26.92
C SER A 8 -33.75 -54.14 27.99
N ALA A 9 -32.46 -53.97 27.66
CA ALA A 9 -31.54 -53.07 28.33
C ALA A 9 -31.90 -51.60 28.02
N ALA A 10 -32.06 -50.78 29.06
CA ALA A 10 -32.14 -49.33 28.92
C ALA A 10 -30.73 -48.75 28.83
N MET A 11 -30.43 -48.16 27.68
CA MET A 11 -29.21 -47.43 27.36
C MET A 11 -29.40 -45.97 27.82
N LEU A 12 -28.53 -45.44 28.69
CA LEU A 12 -28.41 -44.00 28.93
C LEU A 12 -27.07 -43.54 28.35
N ALA A 13 -27.11 -43.01 27.13
CA ALA A 13 -25.99 -42.26 26.55
C ALA A 13 -26.24 -40.78 26.80
N ALA A 14 -25.45 -40.17 27.68
CA ALA A 14 -25.41 -38.72 27.87
C ALA A 14 -24.63 -38.10 26.71
N THR A 15 -25.31 -37.40 25.81
CA THR A 15 -24.69 -36.63 24.74
C THR A 15 -24.28 -35.26 25.28
N LEU A 16 -22.97 -35.01 25.36
CA LEU A 16 -22.42 -33.66 25.54
C LEU A 16 -22.60 -32.90 24.22
N ALA A 17 -23.56 -31.98 24.17
CA ALA A 17 -23.70 -31.01 23.10
C ALA A 17 -22.63 -29.92 23.26
N ALA A 18 -21.48 -30.11 22.61
CA ALA A 18 -20.52 -29.03 22.40
C ALA A 18 -21.02 -28.15 21.24
N CYS A 19 -21.51 -26.95 21.54
CA CYS A 19 -21.79 -25.93 20.54
C CYS A 19 -20.48 -25.50 19.86
N ALA A 20 -20.21 -26.04 18.67
CA ALA A 20 -19.24 -25.45 17.76
C ALA A 20 -19.85 -24.15 17.20
N ALA A 21 -19.40 -23.00 17.70
CA ALA A 21 -19.68 -21.73 17.04
C ALA A 21 -19.05 -21.75 15.64
N PRO A 22 -19.75 -21.27 14.59
CA PRO A 22 -19.16 -21.17 13.26
C PRO A 22 -17.97 -20.21 13.32
N MET A 23 -16.78 -20.71 12.99
CA MET A 23 -15.61 -19.87 12.76
C MET A 23 -15.97 -18.88 11.65
N SER A 24 -16.00 -17.59 11.99
CA SER A 24 -16.19 -16.52 11.02
C SER A 24 -15.02 -16.59 10.03
N VAL A 25 -15.31 -16.99 8.79
CA VAL A 25 -14.33 -16.94 7.70
C VAL A 25 -14.04 -15.46 7.45
N SER A 26 -12.89 -14.99 7.91
CA SER A 26 -12.41 -13.63 7.68
C SER A 26 -12.34 -13.36 6.18
N LYS A 27 -13.10 -12.36 5.72
CA LYS A 27 -13.04 -11.86 4.34
C LYS A 27 -11.57 -11.49 4.03
N PRO A 28 -11.01 -11.87 2.87
CA PRO A 28 -9.65 -11.50 2.52
C PRO A 28 -9.53 -9.97 2.56
N GLU A 29 -8.53 -9.48 3.29
CA GLU A 29 -8.21 -8.05 3.32
C GLU A 29 -7.89 -7.57 1.88
N PRO A 30 -8.35 -6.37 1.50
CA PRO A 30 -8.03 -5.80 0.19
C PRO A 30 -6.52 -5.66 0.05
N LEU A 31 -6.03 -5.96 -1.15
CA LEU A 31 -4.60 -6.04 -1.48
C LEU A 31 -3.86 -4.70 -1.45
N ASN A 32 -4.61 -3.59 -1.48
CA ASN A 32 -4.11 -2.22 -1.52
C ASN A 32 -2.95 -2.01 -2.52
N ASN A 33 -3.17 -2.32 -3.79
CA ASN A 33 -2.15 -2.28 -4.84
C ASN A 33 -2.44 -1.29 -5.96
N GLU A 34 -3.34 -0.35 -5.73
CA GLU A 34 -3.69 0.68 -6.70
C GLU A 34 -2.85 1.95 -6.52
N ASP A 35 -2.17 2.12 -5.38
CA ASP A 35 -1.34 3.29 -5.15
C ASP A 35 -0.07 3.02 -4.33
N TRP A 36 0.87 3.96 -4.41
CA TRP A 36 2.08 3.98 -3.60
C TRP A 36 2.66 5.40 -3.53
N TYR A 37 3.06 5.83 -2.33
CA TYR A 37 3.65 7.14 -2.10
C TYR A 37 5.02 7.02 -1.43
N GLN A 38 5.92 7.96 -1.76
CA GLN A 38 7.27 8.00 -1.24
C GLN A 38 7.73 9.44 -0.96
N VAL A 39 8.41 9.64 0.17
CA VAL A 39 9.24 10.83 0.42
C VAL A 39 10.69 10.40 0.52
N ARG A 40 11.56 11.00 -0.27
CA ARG A 40 13.00 10.73 -0.28
C ARG A 40 13.76 11.94 0.25
N SER A 41 14.78 11.67 1.05
CA SER A 41 15.75 12.62 1.56
C SER A 41 17.16 12.09 1.30
N GLU A 42 18.18 12.83 1.74
CA GLU A 42 19.58 12.41 1.63
C GLU A 42 19.92 11.15 2.45
N THR A 43 19.16 10.86 3.53
CA THR A 43 19.48 9.77 4.47
C THR A 43 18.46 8.64 4.45
N GLN A 44 17.20 8.94 4.13
CA GLN A 44 16.10 8.00 4.24
C GLN A 44 15.04 8.14 3.15
N VAL A 45 14.31 7.06 3.00
CA VAL A 45 13.13 6.89 2.16
C VAL A 45 11.97 6.49 3.07
N ILE A 46 10.88 7.25 3.02
CA ILE A 46 9.65 6.96 3.74
C ILE A 46 8.61 6.48 2.74
N LEU A 47 8.02 5.31 3.00
CA LEU A 47 7.04 4.66 2.15
C LEU A 47 5.67 4.69 2.83
N PHE A 48 4.64 4.97 2.03
CA PHE A 48 3.25 5.04 2.47
C PHE A 48 2.37 4.23 1.52
N ASP A 49 1.40 3.51 2.07
CA ASP A 49 0.33 2.83 1.33
C ASP A 49 -1.06 3.41 1.62
N ASP A 50 -1.12 4.57 2.26
CA ASP A 50 -2.37 5.30 2.52
C ASP A 50 -2.18 6.78 2.19
N LEU A 51 -3.05 7.30 1.32
CA LEU A 51 -3.01 8.69 0.87
C LEU A 51 -3.17 9.68 2.02
N GLN A 52 -4.01 9.39 3.00
CA GLN A 52 -4.26 10.31 4.10
C GLN A 52 -3.03 10.40 5.01
N VAL A 53 -2.42 9.25 5.34
CA VAL A 53 -1.16 9.23 6.12
C VAL A 53 -0.05 9.98 5.40
N PHE A 54 0.07 9.80 4.08
CA PHE A 54 1.03 10.55 3.27
C PHE A 54 0.78 12.06 3.34
N LYS A 55 -0.47 12.51 3.17
CA LYS A 55 -0.83 13.94 3.25
C LYS A 55 -0.58 14.54 4.63
N ASP A 56 -0.95 13.82 5.69
CA ASP A 56 -0.72 14.24 7.06
C ASP A 56 0.78 14.38 7.35
N TYR A 57 1.59 13.44 6.84
CA TYR A 57 3.04 13.53 6.91
C TYR A 57 3.60 14.72 6.14
N LEU A 58 3.09 15.02 4.93
CA LEU A 58 3.54 16.20 4.19
C LEU A 58 3.24 17.51 4.94
N ALA A 59 2.14 17.56 5.70
CA ALA A 59 1.75 18.75 6.45
C ALA A 59 2.51 18.90 7.79
N SER A 60 2.79 17.78 8.47
CA SER A 60 3.25 17.79 9.87
C SER A 60 4.64 17.19 10.08
N GLY A 61 5.17 16.44 9.11
CA GLY A 61 6.36 15.60 9.27
C GLY A 61 6.13 14.37 10.16
N GLN A 62 4.87 14.04 10.47
CA GLN A 62 4.52 12.94 11.37
C GLN A 62 3.50 11.99 10.72
N ALA A 63 3.58 10.71 11.08
CA ALA A 63 2.60 9.69 10.76
C ALA A 63 2.20 8.95 12.06
N PRO A 64 1.02 8.31 12.12
CA PRO A 64 0.58 7.59 13.32
C PRO A 64 1.56 6.52 13.79
N SER A 65 2.21 5.83 12.86
CA SER A 65 3.28 4.87 13.13
C SER A 65 4.40 5.00 12.10
N MET A 66 5.64 5.07 12.58
CA MET A 66 6.85 5.06 11.76
C MET A 66 7.68 3.82 12.13
N ARG A 67 7.85 2.89 11.19
CA ARG A 67 8.61 1.66 11.40
C ARG A 67 9.82 1.63 10.47
N THR A 68 11.00 1.86 11.01
CA THR A 68 12.26 1.70 10.28
C THR A 68 12.51 0.21 9.99
N LEU A 69 12.86 -0.10 8.76
CA LEU A 69 13.23 -1.43 8.31
C LEU A 69 14.73 -1.65 8.52
N GLU A 70 15.11 -2.90 8.73
CA GLU A 70 16.51 -3.31 8.79
C GLU A 70 17.18 -3.24 7.41
N GLU A 71 16.38 -3.35 6.34
CA GLU A 71 16.82 -3.29 4.97
C GLU A 71 16.92 -1.85 4.47
N LYS A 72 17.93 -1.58 3.64
CA LYS A 72 18.12 -0.31 2.95
C LYS A 72 17.58 -0.35 1.53
N ASP A 73 17.30 0.80 0.95
CA ASP A 73 16.94 0.90 -0.46
C ASP A 73 18.15 0.60 -1.37
N ALA A 74 17.92 0.63 -2.69
CA ALA A 74 18.98 0.39 -3.68
C ALA A 74 20.15 1.40 -3.63
N ASN A 75 19.94 2.57 -3.00
CA ASN A 75 20.92 3.63 -2.84
C ASN A 75 21.54 3.65 -1.43
N GLY A 76 21.25 2.65 -0.58
CA GLY A 76 21.76 2.55 0.79
C GLY A 76 21.04 3.44 1.81
N LEU A 77 19.91 4.04 1.44
CA LEU A 77 19.11 4.88 2.33
C LEU A 77 18.31 4.02 3.30
N GLU A 78 18.11 4.54 4.51
CA GLU A 78 17.21 3.90 5.48
C GLU A 78 15.78 3.89 4.93
N VAL A 79 15.07 2.78 5.13
CA VAL A 79 13.69 2.66 4.68
C VAL A 79 12.77 2.69 5.89
N VAL A 80 11.79 3.59 5.86
CA VAL A 80 10.79 3.75 6.92
C VAL A 80 9.41 3.52 6.34
N LEU A 81 8.62 2.67 6.99
CA LEU A 81 7.19 2.53 6.69
C LEU A 81 6.40 3.52 7.55
N ALA A 82 5.67 4.41 6.92
CA ALA A 82 4.72 5.31 7.57
C ALA A 82 3.31 4.72 7.41
N LEU A 83 2.71 4.35 8.54
CA LEU A 83 1.51 3.52 8.61
C LEU A 83 0.40 4.21 9.40
N ARG A 84 -0.85 3.78 9.15
CA ARG A 84 -1.97 4.06 10.03
C ARG A 84 -1.77 3.40 11.40
N ALA A 85 -2.48 3.90 12.40
CA ALA A 85 -2.35 3.39 13.78
C ALA A 85 -2.74 1.90 13.88
N GLU A 86 -3.83 1.51 13.20
CA GLU A 86 -4.33 0.14 13.15
C GLU A 86 -3.38 -0.84 12.45
N ASP A 87 -2.45 -0.33 11.64
CA ASP A 87 -1.50 -1.14 10.88
C ASP A 87 -0.14 -1.29 11.59
N GLN A 88 0.07 -0.60 12.72
CA GLN A 88 1.33 -0.63 13.49
C GLN A 88 1.73 -2.03 13.94
N GLY A 89 0.77 -2.95 14.15
CA GLY A 89 1.01 -4.33 14.55
C GLY A 89 1.06 -5.33 13.38
N LYS A 90 0.80 -4.88 12.15
CA LYS A 90 0.68 -5.80 11.01
C LYS A 90 2.04 -6.43 10.65
N PRO A 91 2.06 -7.73 10.32
CA PRO A 91 3.21 -8.37 9.68
C PRO A 91 3.62 -7.64 8.41
N LEU A 92 4.92 -7.57 8.13
CA LEU A 92 5.46 -6.82 6.99
C LEU A 92 4.89 -7.30 5.65
N ASP A 93 4.71 -8.60 5.47
CA ASP A 93 4.13 -9.22 4.27
C ASP A 93 2.64 -8.90 4.08
N LYS A 94 2.00 -8.23 5.04
CA LYS A 94 0.62 -7.72 4.96
C LYS A 94 0.54 -6.20 4.72
N ILE A 95 1.67 -5.51 4.68
CA ILE A 95 1.75 -4.07 4.41
C ILE A 95 2.03 -3.87 2.93
N ALA A 96 1.18 -3.13 2.22
CA ALA A 96 1.31 -2.98 0.77
C ALA A 96 2.56 -2.19 0.38
N ALA A 97 2.90 -1.13 1.12
CA ALA A 97 4.13 -0.37 0.91
C ALA A 97 5.38 -1.26 1.00
N TYR A 98 5.42 -2.20 1.95
CA TYR A 98 6.50 -3.16 2.06
C TYR A 98 6.51 -4.16 0.90
N ARG A 99 5.35 -4.67 0.50
CA ARG A 99 5.25 -5.60 -0.64
C ARG A 99 5.69 -4.94 -1.94
N PHE A 100 5.35 -3.67 -2.18
CA PHE A 100 5.89 -2.91 -3.31
C PHE A 100 7.40 -2.73 -3.21
N PHE A 101 7.91 -2.32 -2.03
CA PHE A 101 9.35 -2.21 -1.80
C PHE A 101 10.12 -3.49 -2.12
N LYS A 102 9.57 -4.66 -1.74
CA LYS A 102 10.15 -5.98 -2.03
C LYS A 102 9.83 -6.51 -3.44
N VAL A 103 9.06 -5.78 -4.24
CA VAL A 103 8.55 -6.22 -5.54
C VAL A 103 7.78 -7.56 -5.43
N ALA A 104 7.10 -7.76 -4.29
CA ALA A 104 6.37 -8.98 -3.94
C ALA A 104 4.87 -8.90 -4.27
N GLN A 105 4.46 -7.88 -5.02
CA GLN A 105 3.07 -7.67 -5.42
C GLN A 105 2.98 -7.01 -6.79
N VAL A 106 1.99 -7.44 -7.57
CA VAL A 106 1.66 -6.83 -8.85
C VAL A 106 0.78 -5.60 -8.60
N PRO A 107 1.12 -4.42 -9.15
CA PRO A 107 0.26 -3.24 -9.09
C PRO A 107 -1.05 -3.51 -9.84
N ALA A 108 -2.17 -3.09 -9.26
CA ALA A 108 -3.47 -3.10 -9.92
C ALA A 108 -3.57 -1.98 -10.97
N HIS A 109 -4.57 -2.08 -11.85
CA HIS A 109 -4.91 -1.02 -12.80
C HIS A 109 -6.31 -0.49 -12.47
N PRO A 110 -6.49 0.83 -12.32
CA PRO A 110 -5.48 1.89 -12.46
C PRO A 110 -4.44 1.91 -11.32
N PHE A 111 -3.25 2.44 -11.59
CA PHE A 111 -2.20 2.66 -10.59
C PHE A 111 -1.91 4.16 -10.42
N TYR A 112 -1.62 4.60 -9.19
CA TYR A 112 -1.16 5.94 -8.86
C TYR A 112 0.11 5.90 -8.01
N GLY A 113 1.21 6.47 -8.52
CA GLY A 113 2.47 6.60 -7.80
C GLY A 113 2.83 8.06 -7.59
N GLU A 114 3.30 8.42 -6.39
CA GLU A 114 3.81 9.76 -6.12
C GLU A 114 5.11 9.73 -5.31
N VAL A 115 6.14 10.38 -5.84
CA VAL A 115 7.44 10.50 -5.19
C VAL A 115 7.77 11.97 -4.95
N ARG A 116 8.11 12.32 -3.72
CA ARG A 116 8.66 13.62 -3.34
C ARG A 116 10.17 13.48 -3.16
N GLN A 117 10.94 14.25 -3.91
CA GLN A 117 12.39 14.26 -3.82
C GLN A 117 12.91 15.64 -4.21
N ASP A 118 13.84 16.20 -3.42
CA ASP A 118 14.55 17.45 -3.72
C ASP A 118 13.62 18.62 -4.07
N GLY A 119 12.52 18.75 -3.31
CA GLY A 119 11.50 19.78 -3.54
C GLY A 119 10.62 19.57 -4.79
N SER A 120 10.92 18.54 -5.59
CA SER A 120 10.17 18.16 -6.78
C SER A 120 9.13 17.09 -6.48
N ILE A 121 8.10 17.07 -7.33
CA ILE A 121 7.00 16.13 -7.25
C ILE A 121 7.02 15.30 -8.53
N TYR A 122 7.07 13.97 -8.38
CA TYR A 122 6.98 13.05 -9.50
C TYR A 122 5.71 12.21 -9.37
N VAL A 123 4.89 12.15 -10.43
CA VAL A 123 3.61 11.45 -10.44
C VAL A 123 3.56 10.45 -11.59
N PHE A 124 3.08 9.24 -11.31
CA PHE A 124 3.09 8.12 -12.24
C PHE A 124 1.74 7.42 -12.29
N LYS A 125 1.33 7.01 -13.48
CA LYS A 125 0.19 6.10 -13.70
C LYS A 125 0.61 4.63 -13.84
N ARG A 126 1.93 4.36 -13.77
CA ARG A 126 2.55 3.04 -13.92
C ARG A 126 3.66 2.88 -12.90
N TYR A 127 3.61 1.76 -12.19
CA TYR A 127 4.62 1.38 -11.21
C TYR A 127 6.03 1.26 -11.82
N GLY A 128 6.14 0.68 -13.03
CA GLY A 128 7.42 0.52 -13.72
C GLY A 128 8.14 1.84 -13.96
N ASP A 129 7.46 2.82 -14.55
CA ASP A 129 8.02 4.16 -14.79
C ASP A 129 8.49 4.84 -13.50
N MET A 130 7.77 4.64 -12.39
CA MET A 130 8.17 5.16 -11.08
C MET A 130 9.44 4.48 -10.56
N GLN A 131 9.53 3.16 -10.69
CA GLN A 131 10.72 2.40 -10.31
C GLN A 131 11.94 2.81 -11.15
N ASP A 132 11.75 3.05 -12.44
CA ASP A 132 12.82 3.51 -13.31
C ASP A 132 13.27 4.93 -12.92
N MET A 133 12.33 5.83 -12.62
CA MET A 133 12.69 7.16 -12.09
C MET A 133 13.45 7.05 -10.77
N ILE A 134 13.06 6.19 -9.83
CA ILE A 134 13.77 6.02 -8.56
C ILE A 134 15.23 5.57 -8.76
N LYS A 135 15.49 4.75 -9.79
CA LYS A 135 16.86 4.29 -10.13
C LYS A 135 17.67 5.35 -10.87
N LEU A 136 17.02 6.12 -11.74
CA LEU A 136 17.68 7.08 -12.64
C LEU A 136 17.78 8.48 -12.02
N GLY A 137 16.98 8.78 -10.99
CA GLY A 137 16.79 10.12 -10.42
C GLY A 137 15.76 10.97 -11.15
N GLU A 138 15.49 10.67 -12.43
CA GLU A 138 14.52 11.41 -13.24
C GLU A 138 13.75 10.47 -14.20
N PRO A 139 12.50 10.80 -14.57
CA PRO A 139 11.77 10.05 -15.57
C PRO A 139 12.31 10.28 -17.00
N ILE A 140 12.39 9.21 -17.78
CA ILE A 140 12.93 9.22 -19.16
C ILE A 140 12.06 10.09 -20.09
N PHE A 141 10.75 9.88 -20.06
CA PHE A 141 9.77 10.71 -20.75
C PHE A 141 8.88 11.37 -19.72
N ARG A 142 8.63 12.67 -19.90
CA ARG A 142 7.93 13.47 -18.90
C ARG A 142 7.14 14.62 -19.49
N TYR A 143 6.08 14.96 -18.78
CA TYR A 143 5.42 16.26 -18.88
C TYR A 143 5.66 17.02 -17.57
N THR A 144 6.18 18.25 -17.65
CA THR A 144 6.47 19.08 -16.49
C THR A 144 5.48 20.23 -16.43
N ASP A 145 4.84 20.40 -15.27
CA ASP A 145 3.90 21.47 -14.97
C ASP A 145 4.48 22.31 -13.82
N ILE A 146 4.91 23.52 -14.14
CA ILE A 146 5.66 24.39 -13.22
C ILE A 146 4.67 25.18 -12.37
N GLY A 147 4.86 25.16 -11.05
CA GLY A 147 4.01 25.91 -10.13
C GLY A 147 2.64 25.27 -9.86
N SER A 148 2.40 24.05 -10.34
CA SER A 148 1.12 23.34 -10.19
C SER A 148 1.01 22.52 -8.91
N GLY A 149 2.07 22.42 -8.11
CA GLY A 149 2.05 21.76 -6.80
C GLY A 149 1.42 22.62 -5.69
N PRO A 150 1.03 22.01 -4.54
CA PRO A 150 0.34 22.72 -3.46
C PRO A 150 1.07 23.95 -2.91
N ASN A 151 2.40 23.92 -2.93
CA ASN A 151 3.26 25.00 -2.47
C ASN A 151 3.97 25.72 -3.64
N GLY A 152 3.38 25.73 -4.84
CA GLY A 152 4.01 26.29 -6.04
C GLY A 152 5.19 25.46 -6.57
N GLN A 153 5.26 24.19 -6.18
CA GLN A 153 6.31 23.26 -6.62
C GLN A 153 6.08 22.82 -8.06
N THR A 154 7.16 22.39 -8.72
CA THR A 154 7.09 21.73 -10.03
C THR A 154 6.58 20.31 -9.89
N VAL A 155 5.61 19.94 -10.72
CA VAL A 155 5.07 18.59 -10.82
C VAL A 155 5.50 17.97 -12.15
N THR A 156 6.18 16.84 -12.08
CA THR A 156 6.66 16.09 -13.25
C THR A 156 5.88 14.78 -13.35
N TYR A 157 5.21 14.58 -14.47
CA TYR A 157 4.43 13.39 -14.74
C TYR A 157 5.23 12.44 -15.63
N GLY A 158 5.44 11.21 -15.18
CA GLY A 158 6.10 10.17 -15.96
C GLY A 158 5.23 9.71 -17.13
N LEU A 159 5.84 9.59 -18.31
CA LEU A 159 5.21 9.23 -19.57
C LEU A 159 5.90 8.03 -20.21
N GLN A 160 5.24 7.43 -21.20
CA GLN A 160 5.87 6.58 -22.20
C GLN A 160 6.24 7.39 -23.44
N LYS A 161 7.08 6.78 -24.29
CA LYS A 161 7.42 7.35 -25.59
C LYS A 161 6.13 7.66 -26.36
N GLU A 162 6.07 8.84 -26.95
CA GLU A 162 4.93 9.33 -27.76
C GLU A 162 3.62 9.55 -26.98
N GLU A 163 3.61 9.45 -25.65
CA GLU A 163 2.44 9.90 -24.88
C GLU A 163 2.35 11.43 -24.85
N GLY A 164 1.13 11.93 -25.03
CA GLY A 164 0.82 13.35 -24.85
C GLY A 164 0.64 13.74 -23.38
N ARG A 165 0.09 14.93 -23.16
CA ARG A 165 -0.22 15.45 -21.83
C ARG A 165 -1.12 14.47 -21.04
N PRO A 166 -0.75 14.07 -19.81
CA PRO A 166 -1.48 13.05 -19.06
C PRO A 166 -2.64 13.66 -18.25
N ASP A 167 -3.67 14.17 -18.93
CA ASP A 167 -4.76 14.93 -18.29
C ASP A 167 -5.46 14.17 -17.15
N ALA A 168 -5.66 12.86 -17.29
CA ALA A 168 -6.26 12.03 -16.23
C ALA A 168 -5.38 11.95 -14.98
N THR A 169 -4.06 11.80 -15.16
CA THR A 169 -3.10 11.77 -14.04
C THR A 169 -2.99 13.13 -13.37
N ILE A 170 -3.01 14.22 -14.16
CA ILE A 170 -3.05 15.60 -13.64
C ILE A 170 -4.31 15.80 -12.80
N ALA A 171 -5.48 15.40 -13.30
CA ALA A 171 -6.74 15.52 -12.58
C ALA A 171 -6.74 14.71 -11.27
N GLN A 172 -6.19 13.49 -11.28
CA GLN A 172 -6.04 12.68 -10.07
C GLN A 172 -5.12 13.35 -9.05
N PHE A 173 -3.98 13.89 -9.49
CA PHE A 173 -3.07 14.64 -8.62
C PHE A 173 -3.78 15.83 -7.97
N LYS A 174 -4.47 16.66 -8.77
CA LYS A 174 -5.22 17.82 -8.27
C LYS A 174 -6.29 17.41 -7.27
N LYS A 175 -7.02 16.33 -7.53
CA LYS A 175 -8.02 15.77 -6.62
C LYS A 175 -7.39 15.35 -5.28
N ASN A 176 -6.25 14.66 -5.32
CA ASN A 176 -5.56 14.21 -4.10
C ASN A 176 -5.12 15.38 -3.20
N HIS A 177 -4.75 16.50 -3.82
CA HIS A 177 -4.19 17.68 -3.15
C HIS A 177 -5.12 18.90 -3.07
N MET A 178 -6.38 18.77 -3.52
CA MET A 178 -7.40 19.84 -3.52
C MET A 178 -6.98 21.12 -4.27
N LEU A 179 -6.44 20.95 -5.48
CA LEU A 179 -5.93 22.03 -6.35
C LEU A 179 -6.84 22.34 -7.55
#